data_AF-A0A8T6T3W1-F1
#
_entry.id   AF-A0A8T6T3W1-F1
#
_cell.length_a   1.000
_cell.length_b   1.000
_cell.length_c   1.000
_cell.angle_alpha   90.00
_cell.angle_beta   90.00
_cell.angle_gamma   90.00
#
_symmetry.space_group_name_H-M   'P 1'
#
loop_
_entity.id
_entity.type
_entity.pdbx_description
1 polymer ?
#
loop_
_entity_poly.entity_id
_entity_poly.type
_entity_poly.pdbx_seq_one_letter_code
_entity_poly.pdbx_strand_id
1 'polypeptide(L)'
;LAVLIVLGTWAGLMWVTPYMNEPGTLVALDGLVGPRDSPVDFDDLDPVSRFMYRAGDSQCHQKQNRTIILNDNQMPFCARDVAIYTFMALGVG
;
A
#
# COMPACT_ATOMS: atom_id res chain seq x y z
N LEU A 1 7.84 17.91 14.35
CA LEU A 1 8.20 16.57 14.87
C LEU A 1 7.03 15.58 14.78
N ALA A 2 5.88 15.83 15.41
CA ALA A 2 4.72 14.93 15.37
C ALA A 2 4.27 14.54 13.93
N VAL A 3 4.21 15.52 13.02
CA VAL A 3 3.85 15.28 11.61
C VAL A 3 4.84 14.33 10.91
N LEU A 4 6.15 14.49 11.14
CA LEU A 4 7.17 13.61 10.55
C LEU A 4 7.11 12.20 11.12
N ILE A 5 6.73 12.04 12.39
CA ILE A 5 6.52 10.71 13.00
C ILE A 5 5.31 10.03 12.35
N VAL A 6 4.22 10.76 12.13
CA VAL A 6 3.03 10.23 11.46
C VAL A 6 3.35 9.84 10.01
N LEU A 7 4.00 10.73 9.25
CA LEU A 7 4.39 10.46 7.87
C LEU A 7 5.41 9.32 7.78
N GLY A 8 6.40 9.27 8.67
CA GLY A 8 7.38 8.20 8.76
C GLY A 8 6.76 6.85 9.07
N THR A 9 5.81 6.81 10.01
CA THR A 9 5.04 5.60 10.31
C THR A 9 4.20 5.18 9.10
N TRP A 10 3.50 6.13 8.47
CA TRP A 10 2.65 5.87 7.32
C TRP A 10 3.44 5.33 6.12
N ALA A 11 4.55 5.99 5.76
CA ALA A 11 5.44 5.55 4.69
C ALA A 11 6.10 4.21 5.05
N GLY A 12 6.59 4.04 6.28
CA GLY A 12 7.20 2.80 6.74
C GLY A 12 6.25 1.61 6.63
N LEU A 13 4.98 1.78 7.00
CA LEU A 13 3.96 0.74 6.84
C LEU A 13 3.79 0.32 5.38
N MET A 14 3.83 1.24 4.41
CA MET A 14 3.74 0.88 2.99
C MET A 14 4.86 -0.06 2.54
N TRP A 15 6.08 0.15 3.04
CA TRP A 15 7.25 -0.65 2.71
C TRP A 15 7.26 -2.00 3.44
N VAL A 16 6.67 -2.07 4.64
CA VAL A 16 6.71 -3.26 5.50
C VAL A 16 5.59 -4.25 5.17
N THR A 17 4.36 -3.80 4.87
CA THR A 17 3.22 -4.70 4.71
C THR A 17 3.36 -5.76 3.62
N PRO A 18 4.06 -5.57 2.48
CA PRO A 18 4.27 -6.68 1.53
C PRO A 18 5.00 -7.88 2.14
N TYR A 19 5.88 -7.65 3.11
CA TYR A 19 6.62 -8.69 3.85
C TYR A 19 5.84 -9.30 5.01
N MET A 20 4.72 -8.69 5.42
CA MET A 20 3.84 -9.22 6.47
C MET A 20 2.89 -10.30 5.97
N ASN A 21 2.81 -10.50 4.66
CA ASN A 21 1.91 -11.44 4.02
C ASN A 21 2.70 -12.53 3.30
N GLU A 22 2.07 -13.68 3.09
CA GLU A 22 2.69 -14.77 2.33
C GLU A 22 3.08 -14.31 0.92
N PRO A 23 4.24 -14.71 0.39
CA PRO A 23 4.69 -14.26 -0.91
C PRO A 23 3.72 -14.63 -2.04
N GLY A 24 3.44 -13.69 -2.94
CA GLY A 24 2.62 -13.93 -4.13
C GLY A 24 1.11 -14.00 -3.89
N THR A 25 0.64 -13.71 -2.67
CA THR A 25 -0.80 -13.74 -2.33
C THR A 25 -1.52 -12.44 -2.68
N LEU A 26 -0.82 -11.31 -2.69
CA LEU A 26 -1.37 -9.98 -2.92
C LEU A 26 -0.98 -9.49 -4.32
N VAL A 27 -1.51 -10.18 -5.32
CA VAL A 27 -1.28 -9.95 -6.76
C VAL A 27 -2.60 -9.62 -7.47
N ALA A 28 -2.51 -9.14 -8.71
CA ALA A 28 -3.67 -8.75 -9.53
C ALA A 28 -4.73 -7.85 -8.85
N LEU A 29 -4.30 -6.93 -7.97
CA LEU A 29 -5.14 -5.98 -7.23
C LEU A 29 -5.74 -4.85 -8.11
N ASP A 30 -5.80 -5.06 -9.42
CA ASP A 30 -6.30 -4.08 -10.39
C ASP A 30 -7.81 -3.84 -10.18
N GLY A 31 -8.21 -2.62 -9.81
CA GLY A 31 -9.60 -2.20 -9.57
C GLY A 31 -10.04 -0.90 -10.28
N LEU A 32 -11.33 -0.58 -10.20
CA LEU A 32 -11.94 0.67 -10.71
C LEU A 32 -12.01 1.76 -9.64
N VAL A 33 -11.78 3.02 -10.02
CA VAL A 33 -11.83 4.16 -9.09
C VAL A 33 -13.22 4.36 -8.48
N GLY A 34 -13.33 4.17 -7.16
CA GLY A 34 -14.51 4.49 -6.35
C GLY A 34 -15.17 3.27 -5.71
N PRO A 35 -15.61 2.27 -6.49
CA PRO A 35 -16.05 0.99 -5.95
C PRO A 35 -14.87 0.19 -5.35
N ARG A 36 -15.14 -0.65 -4.34
CA ARG A 36 -14.16 -1.63 -3.83
C ARG A 36 -14.22 -2.86 -4.72
N ASP A 37 -13.50 -2.81 -5.84
CA ASP A 37 -13.56 -3.82 -6.90
C ASP A 37 -12.25 -4.65 -7.03
N SER A 38 -11.39 -4.63 -6.01
CA SER A 38 -10.24 -5.56 -5.99
C SER A 38 -10.75 -7.01 -6.06
N PRO A 39 -10.21 -7.85 -6.96
CA PRO A 39 -10.56 -9.27 -7.03
C PRO A 39 -10.06 -10.07 -5.82
N VAL A 40 -9.21 -9.46 -5.00
CA VAL A 40 -8.70 -10.02 -3.74
C VAL A 40 -9.46 -9.42 -2.57
N ASP A 41 -10.04 -10.29 -1.74
CA ASP A 41 -10.59 -9.91 -0.45
C ASP A 41 -9.46 -9.76 0.58
N PHE A 42 -9.45 -8.63 1.27
CA PHE A 42 -8.47 -8.32 2.30
C PHE A 42 -8.92 -8.75 3.70
N ASP A 43 -10.12 -9.33 3.88
CA ASP A 43 -10.68 -9.62 5.21
C ASP A 43 -9.89 -10.66 6.01
N ASP A 44 -9.18 -11.56 5.33
CA ASP A 44 -8.33 -12.59 5.94
C ASP A 44 -6.92 -12.10 6.31
N LEU A 45 -6.54 -10.88 5.92
CA LEU A 45 -5.24 -10.33 6.28
C LEU A 45 -5.19 -9.91 7.75
N ASP A 46 -3.98 -9.84 8.30
CA ASP A 46 -3.77 -9.24 9.63
C ASP A 46 -4.31 -7.79 9.66
N PRO A 47 -4.70 -7.26 10.84
CA PRO A 47 -5.35 -5.96 10.93
C PRO A 47 -4.57 -4.80 10.31
N VAL A 48 -3.23 -4.84 10.34
CA VAL A 48 -2.37 -3.78 9.79
C VAL A 48 -2.33 -3.89 8.27
N SER A 49 -2.06 -5.08 7.72
CA SER A 49 -2.09 -5.30 6.27
C SER A 49 -3.47 -4.99 5.70
N ARG A 50 -4.53 -5.52 6.30
CA ARG A 50 -5.91 -5.24 5.87
C ARG A 50 -6.20 -3.75 5.79
N PHE A 51 -5.79 -2.99 6.81
CA PHE A 51 -5.97 -1.54 6.83
C PHE A 51 -5.19 -0.85 5.71
N MET A 52 -3.91 -1.17 5.54
CA MET A 52 -3.05 -0.53 4.53
C MET A 52 -3.49 -0.83 3.09
N TYR A 53 -3.83 -2.08 2.79
CA TYR A 53 -4.32 -2.46 1.46
C TYR A 53 -5.69 -1.85 1.15
N ARG A 54 -6.61 -1.80 2.12
CA ARG A 54 -7.90 -1.08 1.96
C ARG A 54 -7.72 0.41 1.79
N ALA A 55 -6.77 1.01 2.52
CA ALA A 55 -6.47 2.42 2.38
C ALA A 55 -5.94 2.72 0.97
N GLY A 56 -4.96 1.95 0.49
CA GLY A 56 -4.40 2.19 -0.84
C GLY A 56 -5.35 1.86 -1.99
N ASP A 57 -6.18 0.83 -1.85
CA ASP A 57 -7.31 0.56 -2.76
C ASP A 57 -8.24 1.78 -2.86
N SER A 58 -8.58 2.41 -1.73
CA SER A 58 -9.42 3.61 -1.72
C SER A 58 -8.75 4.86 -2.31
N GLN A 59 -7.44 5.02 -2.14
CA GLN A 59 -6.72 6.27 -2.49
C GLN A 59 -6.14 6.27 -3.90
N CYS A 60 -5.49 5.18 -4.32
CA CYS A 60 -4.79 5.15 -5.62
C CYS A 60 -5.37 4.14 -6.61
N HIS A 61 -6.16 3.16 -6.13
CA HIS A 61 -6.51 1.93 -6.84
C HIS A 61 -5.24 1.21 -7.30
N GLN A 62 -4.91 0.11 -6.64
CA GLN A 62 -3.67 -0.59 -6.92
C GLN A 62 -3.67 -1.00 -8.38
N LYS A 63 -2.61 -0.66 -9.11
CA LYS A 63 -2.45 -1.08 -10.50
C LYS A 63 -1.17 -1.87 -10.66
N GLN A 64 -1.30 -3.08 -11.18
CA GLN A 64 -0.17 -3.99 -11.34
C GLN A 64 0.89 -3.42 -12.29
N ASN A 65 0.49 -2.61 -13.27
CA ASN A 65 1.42 -1.94 -14.18
C ASN A 65 2.17 -0.74 -13.57
N ARG A 66 1.86 -0.34 -12.32
CA ARG A 66 2.38 0.86 -11.66
C ARG A 66 2.72 0.63 -10.18
N THR A 67 2.81 -0.63 -9.76
CA THR A 67 3.18 -1.01 -8.40
C THR A 67 4.65 -1.40 -8.34
N ILE A 68 5.22 -1.33 -7.15
CA ILE A 68 6.50 -1.99 -6.86
C ILE A 68 6.13 -3.36 -6.29
N ILE A 69 6.82 -4.42 -6.74
CA ILE A 69 6.64 -5.78 -6.20
C ILE A 69 7.70 -6.02 -5.16
N LEU A 70 7.28 -6.33 -3.93
CA LEU A 70 8.14 -6.70 -2.81
C LEU A 70 7.61 -7.99 -2.19
N ASN A 71 8.48 -8.95 -1.89
CA ASN A 71 8.05 -10.26 -1.38
C ASN A 71 7.00 -10.93 -2.29
N ASP A 72 7.16 -10.81 -3.61
CA ASP A 72 6.19 -11.23 -4.64
C ASP A 72 4.77 -10.63 -4.51
N ASN A 73 4.58 -9.65 -3.63
CA ASN A 73 3.33 -8.96 -3.38
C ASN A 73 3.36 -7.55 -3.98
N GLN A 74 2.23 -7.09 -4.51
CA GLN A 74 2.06 -5.68 -4.88
C GLN A 74 2.05 -4.82 -3.62
N MET A 75 2.66 -3.64 -3.69
CA MET A 75 2.58 -2.68 -2.60
C MET A 75 1.13 -2.26 -2.31
N PRO A 76 0.79 -1.93 -1.04
CA PRO A 76 -0.55 -1.48 -0.67
C PRO A 76 -0.99 -0.22 -1.44
N PHE A 77 -0.04 0.63 -1.85
CA PHE A 77 -0.26 1.84 -2.63
C PHE A 77 0.52 1.78 -3.95
N CYS A 78 0.09 2.56 -4.94
CA CYS A 78 0.81 2.70 -6.21
C CYS A 78 2.18 3.35 -6.02
N ALA A 79 3.13 3.11 -6.93
CA ALA A 79 4.51 3.58 -6.80
C ALA A 79 4.64 5.11 -6.65
N ARG A 80 3.71 5.88 -7.25
CA ARG A 80 3.64 7.33 -7.11
C ARG A 80 3.36 7.77 -5.67
N ASP A 81 2.34 7.18 -5.05
CA ASP A 81 1.91 7.58 -3.71
C ASP A 81 2.94 7.14 -2.68
N VAL A 82 3.50 5.95 -2.85
CA VAL A 82 4.64 5.47 -2.08
C VAL A 82 5.78 6.49 -2.12
N ALA A 83 6.14 6.99 -3.30
CA ALA A 83 7.19 7.99 -3.44
C ALA A 83 6.81 9.29 -2.71
N ILE A 84 5.61 9.82 -2.94
CA ILE A 84 5.11 11.05 -2.30
C ILE A 84 5.20 10.93 -0.77
N TYR A 85 4.64 9.87 -0.17
CA TYR A 85 4.66 9.69 1.28
C TYR A 85 6.07 9.45 1.84
N THR A 86 6.92 8.74 1.10
CA THR A 86 8.31 8.51 1.50
C THR A 86 9.10 9.83 1.53
N PHE A 87 9.00 10.67 0.50
CA PHE A 87 9.72 11.95 0.47
C PHE A 87 9.15 12.96 1.47
N MET A 88 7.83 13.02 1.65
CA MET A 88 7.22 13.83 2.71
C MET A 88 7.70 13.40 4.11
N ALA A 89 7.84 12.09 4.37
CA ALA A 89 8.38 11.59 5.62
C ALA A 89 9.85 11.99 5.86
N LEU A 90 10.62 12.14 4.78
CA LEU A 90 12.00 12.64 4.81
C LEU A 90 12.08 14.17 4.93
N GLY A 91 10.94 14.87 4.91
CA GLY A 91 10.90 16.34 4.94
C GLY A 91 11.29 16.99 3.61
N VAL A 92 11.21 16.25 2.51
CA VAL A 92 11.48 16.72 1.15
C VAL A 92 10.13 16.82 0.42
N GLY A 93 9.70 18.04 0.11
CA GLY A 93 8.42 18.32 -0.55
C GLY A 93 8.52 19.57 -1.41
#